data_AF-A0A8H6IDW2-F1
#
_entry.id   AF-A0A8H6IDW2-F1
#
_cell.length_a   1.000
_cell.length_b   1.000
_cell.length_c   1.000
_cell.angle_alpha   90.00
_cell.angle_beta   90.00
_cell.angle_gamma   90.00
#
_symmetry.space_group_name_H-M   'P 1'
#
loop_
_entity.id
_entity.type
_entity.pdbx_description
1 polymer ?
#
loop_
_entity_poly.entity_id
_entity_poly.type
_entity_poly.pdbx_seq_one_letter_code
_entity_poly.pdbx_strand_id
1 'polypeptide(L)'
;MAESSLSLPMRKYLVGLNWLERRYWVDVLANAAGHFPKQLAEAPGIIIQMAIHDPDSDVRNSCLQSMIVLAKHVHSCKLICTEVAPHVATLLEDRDWNVRFSLAQFLGALGKSPDITLPEDIVAKLVNQAMEDRDYDCRSEFVNSMAILASVEGEGGQGSGKYAAAMNQAIHTHFEKGLRDDSWKVRQSWVKLVGPQVKDADFFGINKILDAAIKDTDPDVQADALRWLQEFLKDGKYSVP
;
A
#
# COMPACT_ATOMS: atom_id res chain seq x y z
N MET A 1 -11.33 8.57 20.43
CA MET A 1 -11.13 10.02 20.58
C MET A 1 -10.59 10.41 21.96
N ALA A 2 -10.96 9.71 23.05
CA ALA A 2 -10.46 10.06 24.39
C ALA A 2 -8.94 9.92 24.53
N GLU A 3 -8.34 8.93 23.88
CA GLU A 3 -6.90 8.62 23.94
C GLU A 3 -6.05 9.41 22.93
N SER A 4 -6.65 10.21 22.05
CA SER A 4 -5.91 10.98 21.06
C SER A 4 -5.13 12.14 21.70
N SER A 5 -4.00 12.50 21.10
CA SER A 5 -3.18 13.66 21.48
C SER A 5 -3.80 15.02 21.11
N LEU A 6 -4.97 15.04 20.47
CA LEU A 6 -5.69 16.26 20.09
C LEU A 6 -5.98 17.19 21.27
N SER A 7 -5.92 18.49 21.01
CA SER A 7 -6.26 19.52 21.98
C SER A 7 -7.67 19.30 22.56
N LEU A 8 -7.88 19.65 23.83
CA LEU A 8 -9.16 19.47 24.49
C LEU A 8 -10.32 20.19 23.74
N PRO A 9 -10.16 21.43 23.25
CA PRO A 9 -11.19 22.08 22.42
C PRO A 9 -11.52 21.28 21.16
N MET A 10 -10.51 20.77 20.45
CA MET A 10 -10.71 19.98 19.24
C MET A 10 -11.44 18.67 19.53
N ARG A 11 -11.04 17.94 20.59
CA ARG A 11 -11.74 16.72 21.00
C ARG A 11 -13.20 16.98 21.34
N LYS A 12 -13.49 18.06 22.10
CA LYS A 12 -14.87 18.44 22.44
C LYS A 12 -15.71 18.76 21.21
N TYR A 13 -15.14 19.49 20.26
CA TYR A 13 -15.79 19.79 18.98
C TYR A 13 -16.13 18.51 18.22
N LEU A 14 -15.13 17.64 17.99
CA LEU A 14 -15.32 16.40 17.22
C LEU A 14 -16.30 15.43 17.89
N VAL A 15 -16.26 15.29 19.22
CA VAL A 15 -17.21 14.44 19.95
C VAL A 15 -18.66 14.95 19.86
N GLY A 16 -18.85 16.25 19.65
CA GLY A 16 -20.18 16.85 19.42
C GLY A 16 -20.76 16.56 18.03
N LEU A 17 -19.94 16.10 17.09
CA LEU A 17 -20.35 15.78 15.72
C LEU A 17 -20.77 14.31 15.59
N ASN A 18 -21.73 14.02 14.73
CA ASN A 18 -22.02 12.65 14.31
C ASN A 18 -20.92 12.12 13.36
N TRP A 19 -20.91 10.80 13.07
CA TRP A 19 -19.85 10.18 12.27
C TRP A 19 -19.75 10.77 10.86
N LEU A 20 -20.89 11.08 10.23
CA LEU A 20 -20.94 11.64 8.88
C LEU A 20 -20.39 13.07 8.86
N GLU A 21 -20.72 13.88 9.87
CA GLU A 21 -20.15 15.21 10.05
C GLU A 21 -18.64 15.17 10.30
N ARG A 22 -18.15 14.23 11.12
CA ARG A 22 -16.70 14.04 11.32
C ARG A 22 -15.99 13.64 10.03
N ARG A 23 -16.60 12.75 9.24
CA ARG A 23 -16.09 12.39 7.91
C ARG A 23 -16.02 13.61 6.98
N TYR A 24 -17.09 14.38 6.86
CA TYR A 24 -17.07 15.61 6.04
C TYR A 24 -16.03 16.62 6.55
N TRP A 25 -15.85 16.71 7.86
CA TRP A 25 -14.86 17.59 8.45
C TRP A 25 -13.43 17.17 8.09
N VAL A 26 -13.13 15.87 8.08
CA VAL A 26 -11.85 15.32 7.60
C VAL A 26 -11.62 15.68 6.14
N ASP A 27 -12.62 15.49 5.28
CA ASP A 27 -12.52 15.82 3.85
C ASP A 27 -12.24 17.33 3.66
N VAL A 28 -12.97 18.20 4.35
CA VAL A 28 -12.77 19.66 4.28
C VAL A 28 -11.39 20.04 4.77
N LEU A 29 -10.94 19.48 5.91
CA LEU A 29 -9.63 19.77 6.48
C LEU A 29 -8.51 19.35 5.53
N ALA A 30 -8.60 18.15 4.95
CA ALA A 30 -7.60 17.64 4.02
C ALA A 30 -7.51 18.49 2.74
N ASN A 31 -8.65 18.83 2.14
CA ASN A 31 -8.68 19.70 0.96
C ASN A 31 -8.14 21.09 1.27
N ALA A 32 -8.56 21.70 2.39
CA ALA A 32 -8.06 23.00 2.80
C ALA A 32 -6.55 22.97 3.06
N ALA A 33 -6.03 21.94 3.73
CA ALA A 33 -4.60 21.79 4.00
C ALA A 33 -3.78 21.57 2.72
N GLY A 34 -4.34 20.93 1.69
CA GLY A 34 -3.72 20.84 0.36
C GLY A 34 -3.53 22.21 -0.31
N HIS A 35 -4.46 23.15 -0.09
CA HIS A 35 -4.39 24.52 -0.62
C HIS A 35 -3.60 25.49 0.28
N PHE A 36 -3.65 25.29 1.59
CA PHE A 36 -3.04 26.18 2.60
C PHE A 36 -2.11 25.41 3.56
N PRO A 37 -1.07 24.72 3.06
CA PRO A 37 -0.27 23.79 3.86
C PRO A 37 0.54 24.46 4.98
N LYS A 38 0.85 25.76 4.84
CA LYS A 38 1.55 26.53 5.87
C LYS A 38 0.61 26.97 7.00
N GLN A 39 -0.63 27.33 6.65
CA GLN A 39 -1.63 27.83 7.59
C GLN A 39 -2.32 26.69 8.34
N LEU A 40 -2.37 25.50 7.74
CA LEU A 40 -3.01 24.31 8.28
C LEU A 40 -1.99 23.18 8.48
N ALA A 41 -0.82 23.53 9.02
CA ALA A 41 0.30 22.60 9.20
C ALA A 41 -0.03 21.47 10.20
N GLU A 42 -0.97 21.69 11.11
CA GLU A 42 -1.47 20.71 12.07
C GLU A 42 -2.47 19.70 11.47
N ALA A 43 -2.99 19.96 10.28
CA ALA A 43 -4.05 19.16 9.68
C ALA A 43 -3.69 17.67 9.54
N PRO A 44 -2.49 17.30 9.03
CA PRO A 44 -2.09 15.89 8.96
C PRO A 44 -2.10 15.22 10.33
N GLY A 45 -1.57 15.89 11.37
CA GLY A 45 -1.55 15.37 12.73
C GLY A 45 -2.97 15.14 13.27
N ILE A 46 -3.90 16.05 12.97
CA ILE A 46 -5.29 15.86 13.40
C ILE A 46 -5.95 14.66 12.70
N ILE A 47 -5.77 14.56 11.38
CA ILE A 47 -6.33 13.48 10.57
C ILE A 47 -5.76 12.12 11.01
N ILE A 48 -4.47 12.04 11.35
CA ILE A 48 -3.84 10.82 11.87
C ILE A 48 -4.46 10.39 13.20
N GLN A 49 -4.64 11.34 14.13
CA GLN A 49 -5.27 11.04 15.40
C GLN A 49 -6.71 10.55 15.25
N MET A 50 -7.46 11.08 14.27
CA MET A 50 -8.78 10.56 13.92
C MET A 50 -8.69 9.18 13.26
N ALA A 51 -7.73 8.95 12.35
CA ALA A 51 -7.50 7.65 11.73
C ALA A 51 -7.25 6.53 12.76
N ILE A 52 -6.60 6.85 13.88
CA ILE A 52 -6.27 5.87 14.93
C ILE A 52 -7.40 5.72 15.95
N HIS A 53 -8.01 6.83 16.36
CA HIS A 53 -8.83 6.85 17.56
C HIS A 53 -10.32 7.11 17.29
N ASP A 54 -10.77 7.42 16.06
CA ASP A 54 -12.19 7.61 15.83
C ASP A 54 -12.95 6.30 16.07
N PRO A 55 -14.04 6.30 16.85
CA PRO A 55 -14.81 5.08 17.10
C PRO A 55 -15.42 4.50 15.82
N ASP A 56 -15.65 5.33 14.80
CA ASP A 56 -16.34 4.95 13.57
C ASP A 56 -15.35 4.57 12.47
N SER A 57 -15.50 3.39 11.87
CA SER A 57 -14.56 2.89 10.86
C SER A 57 -14.66 3.65 9.54
N ASP A 58 -15.82 4.21 9.18
CA ASP A 58 -15.95 5.03 7.97
C ASP A 58 -15.18 6.33 8.12
N VAL A 59 -15.15 6.91 9.33
CA VAL A 59 -14.32 8.08 9.63
C VAL A 59 -12.84 7.71 9.56
N ARG A 60 -12.41 6.61 10.21
CA ARG A 60 -11.00 6.16 10.15
C ARG A 60 -10.54 5.89 8.72
N ASN A 61 -11.38 5.22 7.92
CA ASN A 61 -11.16 4.99 6.50
C ASN A 61 -11.02 6.30 5.72
N SER A 62 -11.94 7.26 5.93
CA SER A 62 -11.89 8.57 5.27
C SER A 62 -10.65 9.36 5.62
N CYS A 63 -10.13 9.21 6.84
CA CYS A 63 -8.84 9.81 7.24
C CYS A 63 -7.68 9.25 6.42
N LEU A 64 -7.58 7.93 6.26
CA LEU A 64 -6.53 7.30 5.44
C LEU A 64 -6.61 7.74 3.97
N GLN A 65 -7.82 7.79 3.40
CA GLN A 65 -8.05 8.27 2.04
C GLN A 65 -7.65 9.74 1.86
N SER A 66 -8.00 10.58 2.84
CA SER A 66 -7.56 11.99 2.86
C SER A 66 -6.05 12.14 2.97
N MET A 67 -5.37 11.26 3.72
CA MET A 67 -3.91 11.26 3.79
C MET A 67 -3.24 10.87 2.48
N ILE A 68 -3.84 9.98 1.67
CA ILE A 68 -3.36 9.68 0.31
C ILE A 68 -3.37 10.94 -0.56
N VAL A 69 -4.42 11.76 -0.44
CA VAL A 69 -4.51 13.04 -1.16
C VAL A 69 -3.43 13.99 -0.67
N LEU A 70 -3.25 14.13 0.65
CA LEU A 70 -2.22 14.99 1.24
C LEU A 70 -0.79 14.54 0.92
N ALA A 71 -0.54 13.23 0.82
CA ALA A 71 0.76 12.66 0.47
C ALA A 71 1.20 12.96 -0.98
N LYS A 72 0.34 13.57 -1.81
CA LYS A 72 0.74 14.12 -3.11
C LYS A 72 1.43 15.48 -2.99
N HIS A 73 1.37 16.11 -1.82
CA HIS A 73 1.99 17.41 -1.56
C HIS A 73 3.30 17.23 -0.80
N VAL A 74 4.43 17.51 -1.46
CA VAL A 74 5.81 17.29 -0.98
C VAL A 74 6.05 17.76 0.47
N HIS A 75 5.47 18.91 0.85
CA HIS A 75 5.64 19.47 2.20
C HIS A 75 5.01 18.63 3.32
N SER A 76 3.98 17.84 3.01
CA SER A 76 3.21 17.08 4.00
C SER A 76 3.75 15.65 4.16
N CYS A 77 4.40 15.07 3.15
CA CYS A 77 4.79 13.67 3.13
C CYS A 77 5.71 13.27 4.29
N LYS A 78 6.71 14.12 4.61
CA LYS A 78 7.69 13.80 5.67
C LYS A 78 7.05 13.81 7.04
N LEU A 79 6.24 14.83 7.32
CA LEU A 79 5.47 14.92 8.56
C LEU A 79 4.51 13.73 8.70
N ILE A 80 3.76 13.44 7.64
CA ILE A 80 2.85 12.30 7.58
C ILE A 80 3.58 10.99 7.89
N CYS A 81 4.74 10.76 7.26
CA CYS A 81 5.53 9.54 7.50
C CYS A 81 5.98 9.44 8.97
N THR A 82 6.49 10.54 9.55
CA THR A 82 6.95 10.56 10.95
C THR A 82 5.81 10.32 11.93
N GLU A 83 4.63 10.90 11.68
CA GLU A 83 3.48 10.79 12.57
C GLU A 83 2.74 9.45 12.42
N VAL A 84 2.67 8.86 11.22
CA VAL A 84 2.01 7.55 11.03
C VAL A 84 2.87 6.38 11.45
N ALA A 85 4.19 6.44 11.29
CA ALA A 85 5.08 5.30 11.53
C ALA A 85 4.87 4.60 12.89
N PRO A 86 4.73 5.31 14.03
CA PRO A 86 4.49 4.69 15.33
C PRO A 86 3.15 3.95 15.44
N HIS A 87 2.20 4.25 14.55
CA HIS A 87 0.81 3.80 14.64
C HIS A 87 0.42 2.78 13.56
N VAL A 88 1.33 2.46 12.62
CA VAL A 88 1.08 1.46 11.57
C VAL A 88 0.65 0.12 12.16
N ALA A 89 1.26 -0.33 13.26
CA ALA A 89 0.89 -1.59 13.91
C ALA A 89 -0.59 -1.60 14.32
N THR A 90 -1.05 -0.51 14.95
CA THR A 90 -2.43 -0.36 15.39
C THR A 90 -3.40 -0.34 14.20
N LEU A 91 -3.07 0.39 13.14
CA LEU A 91 -3.92 0.47 11.95
C LEU A 91 -3.96 -0.85 11.17
N LEU A 92 -2.88 -1.64 11.18
CA LEU A 92 -2.83 -2.98 10.61
C LEU A 92 -3.69 -4.00 11.38
N GLU A 93 -3.97 -3.74 12.65
CA GLU A 93 -4.82 -4.58 13.48
C GLU A 93 -6.26 -4.03 13.56
N ASP A 94 -6.61 -3.03 12.74
CA ASP A 94 -7.94 -2.45 12.76
C ASP A 94 -9.01 -3.53 12.52
N ARG A 95 -10.08 -3.45 13.30
CA ARG A 95 -11.17 -4.42 13.26
C ARG A 95 -11.90 -4.39 11.92
N ASP A 96 -11.91 -3.25 11.25
CA ASP A 96 -12.54 -3.05 9.95
C ASP A 96 -11.55 -3.31 8.82
N TRP A 97 -11.92 -4.15 7.85
CA TRP A 97 -11.06 -4.47 6.71
C TRP A 97 -10.85 -3.27 5.79
N ASN A 98 -11.82 -2.37 5.67
CA ASN A 98 -11.73 -1.22 4.77
C ASN A 98 -10.67 -0.22 5.28
N VAL A 99 -10.50 -0.11 6.60
CA VAL A 99 -9.41 0.67 7.21
C VAL A 99 -8.05 0.05 6.86
N ARG A 100 -7.89 -1.28 7.00
CA ARG A 100 -6.64 -1.98 6.65
C ARG A 100 -6.33 -1.90 5.16
N PHE A 101 -7.34 -2.03 4.32
CA PHE A 101 -7.24 -1.85 2.85
C PHE A 101 -6.75 -0.44 2.50
N SER A 102 -7.37 0.59 3.07
CA SER A 102 -6.94 1.99 2.86
C SER A 102 -5.54 2.27 3.41
N LEU A 103 -5.12 1.56 4.47
CA LEU A 103 -3.75 1.65 4.96
C LEU A 103 -2.76 1.08 3.95
N ALA A 104 -3.07 -0.06 3.31
CA ALA A 104 -2.23 -0.62 2.25
C ALA A 104 -2.02 0.42 1.13
N GLN A 105 -3.10 0.98 0.60
CA GLN A 105 -3.07 2.04 -0.41
C GLN A 105 -2.22 3.24 0.03
N PHE A 106 -2.41 3.67 1.27
CA PHE A 106 -1.68 4.78 1.85
C PHE A 106 -0.18 4.50 1.94
N LEU A 107 0.23 3.32 2.41
CA LEU A 107 1.64 2.94 2.48
C LEU A 107 2.29 2.86 1.10
N GLY A 108 1.60 2.29 0.10
CA GLY A 108 2.08 2.28 -1.28
C GLY A 108 2.27 3.69 -1.85
N ALA A 109 1.30 4.59 -1.64
CA ALA A 109 1.37 5.98 -2.07
C ALA A 109 2.48 6.76 -1.35
N LEU A 110 2.63 6.54 -0.04
CA LEU A 110 3.66 7.18 0.77
C LEU A 110 5.07 6.74 0.34
N GLY A 111 5.28 5.44 0.16
CA GLY A 111 6.58 4.89 -0.27
C GLY A 111 6.97 5.24 -1.70
N LYS A 112 6.00 5.57 -2.57
CA LYS A 112 6.25 6.08 -3.93
C LYS A 112 6.77 7.53 -3.93
N SER A 113 6.56 8.28 -2.85
CA SER A 113 7.03 9.67 -2.79
C SER A 113 8.56 9.72 -2.82
N PRO A 114 9.18 10.54 -3.68
CA PRO A 114 10.63 10.52 -3.90
C PRO A 114 11.41 10.82 -2.60
N ASP A 115 10.90 11.76 -1.80
CA ASP A 115 11.52 12.22 -0.56
C ASP A 115 11.28 11.31 0.65
N ILE A 116 10.54 10.20 0.49
CA ILE A 116 10.13 9.32 1.59
C ILE A 116 10.70 7.92 1.40
N THR A 117 11.48 7.48 2.37
CA THR A 117 11.86 6.08 2.53
C THR A 117 11.04 5.51 3.66
N LEU A 118 10.19 4.53 3.37
CA LEU A 118 9.50 3.80 4.42
C LEU A 118 10.52 3.05 5.28
N PRO A 119 10.40 3.14 6.63
CA PRO A 119 11.13 2.28 7.55
C PRO A 119 11.04 0.80 7.17
N GLU A 120 12.15 0.07 7.34
CA GLU A 120 12.23 -1.37 7.01
C GLU A 120 11.18 -2.20 7.75
N ASP A 121 10.87 -1.86 9.01
CA ASP A 121 9.86 -2.55 9.81
C ASP A 121 8.44 -2.36 9.24
N ILE A 122 8.14 -1.19 8.67
CA ILE A 122 6.87 -0.92 8.00
C ILE A 122 6.78 -1.73 6.70
N VAL A 123 7.86 -1.80 5.93
CA VAL A 123 7.92 -2.62 4.71
C VAL A 123 7.73 -4.10 5.05
N ALA A 124 8.38 -4.60 6.10
CA ALA A 124 8.22 -5.98 6.56
C ALA A 124 6.78 -6.27 7.01
N LYS A 125 6.14 -5.36 7.73
CA LYS A 125 4.73 -5.50 8.12
C LYS A 125 3.79 -5.52 6.92
N LEU A 126 4.04 -4.69 5.91
CA LEU A 126 3.30 -4.69 4.65
C LEU A 126 3.39 -6.06 3.96
N VAL A 127 4.60 -6.63 3.87
CA VAL A 127 4.81 -7.97 3.31
C VAL A 127 4.10 -9.05 4.12
N ASN A 128 4.13 -8.99 5.45
CA ASN A 128 3.43 -9.97 6.29
C ASN A 128 1.91 -9.92 6.04
N GLN A 129 1.34 -8.73 5.89
CA GLN A 129 -0.11 -8.55 5.70
C GLN A 129 -0.60 -9.00 4.33
N ALA A 130 0.25 -8.93 3.31
CA ALA A 130 -0.01 -9.59 2.02
C ALA A 130 -0.23 -11.10 2.15
N MET A 131 0.29 -11.74 3.22
CA MET A 131 0.21 -13.18 3.44
C MET A 131 -0.78 -13.59 4.54
N GLU A 132 -1.06 -12.71 5.50
CA GLU A 132 -1.72 -13.07 6.75
C GLU A 132 -3.01 -12.30 7.03
N ASP A 133 -3.34 -11.24 6.26
CA ASP A 133 -4.60 -10.54 6.48
C ASP A 133 -5.78 -11.51 6.25
N ARG A 134 -6.72 -11.47 7.20
CA ARG A 134 -7.94 -12.28 7.20
C ARG A 134 -8.88 -11.97 6.03
N ASP A 135 -8.79 -10.77 5.47
CA ASP A 135 -9.59 -10.35 4.32
C ASP A 135 -8.77 -10.43 3.04
N TYR A 136 -9.32 -11.09 2.01
CA TYR A 136 -8.60 -11.31 0.77
C TYR A 136 -8.43 -10.03 -0.08
N ASP A 137 -9.34 -9.05 0.05
CA ASP A 137 -9.19 -7.76 -0.63
C ASP A 137 -8.03 -6.99 0.00
N CYS A 138 -7.87 -7.08 1.32
CA CYS A 138 -6.68 -6.55 2.01
C CYS A 138 -5.39 -7.24 1.55
N ARG A 139 -5.33 -8.59 1.56
CA ARG A 139 -4.14 -9.32 1.10
C ARG A 139 -3.74 -8.89 -0.32
N SER A 140 -4.72 -8.84 -1.23
CA SER A 140 -4.51 -8.40 -2.61
C SER A 140 -3.96 -6.96 -2.67
N GLU A 141 -4.50 -6.05 -1.88
CA GLU A 141 -4.07 -4.64 -1.91
C GLU A 141 -2.69 -4.42 -1.29
N PHE A 142 -2.32 -5.21 -0.28
CA PHE A 142 -0.94 -5.23 0.22
C PHE A 142 0.03 -5.71 -0.86
N VAL A 143 -0.31 -6.72 -1.65
CA VAL A 143 0.50 -7.14 -2.81
C VAL A 143 0.57 -6.04 -3.89
N ASN A 144 -0.53 -5.35 -4.18
CA ASN A 144 -0.51 -4.20 -5.09
C ASN A 144 0.41 -3.08 -4.59
N SER A 145 0.39 -2.84 -3.27
CA SER A 145 1.28 -1.87 -2.63
C SER A 145 2.74 -2.30 -2.72
N MET A 146 3.05 -3.60 -2.57
CA MET A 146 4.39 -4.14 -2.85
C MET A 146 4.81 -3.87 -4.29
N ALA A 147 3.91 -4.04 -5.26
CA ALA A 147 4.22 -3.80 -6.67
C ALA A 147 4.56 -2.33 -6.94
N ILE A 148 3.86 -1.40 -6.27
CA ILE A 148 4.22 0.03 -6.30
C ILE A 148 5.64 0.22 -5.77
N LEU A 149 5.95 -0.32 -4.58
CA LEU A 149 7.28 -0.19 -3.96
C LEU A 149 8.40 -0.82 -4.82
N ALA A 150 8.15 -1.96 -5.46
CA ALA A 150 9.10 -2.63 -6.35
C ALA A 150 9.45 -1.78 -7.57
N SER A 151 8.54 -0.91 -8.01
CA SER A 151 8.75 0.01 -9.14
C SER A 151 9.47 1.31 -8.78
N VAL A 152 9.74 1.58 -7.50
CA VAL A 152 10.37 2.84 -7.06
C VAL A 152 11.87 2.78 -7.31
N GLU A 153 12.36 3.64 -8.19
CA GLU A 153 13.79 3.79 -8.50
C GLU A 153 14.59 4.29 -7.28
N GLY A 154 15.86 3.89 -7.20
CA GLY A 154 16.78 4.35 -6.16
C GLY A 154 17.31 5.77 -6.43
N GLU A 155 17.87 6.41 -5.40
CA GLU A 155 18.52 7.71 -5.56
C GLU A 155 19.72 7.61 -6.52
N GLY A 156 19.79 8.49 -7.53
CA GLY A 156 20.93 8.61 -8.44
C GLY A 156 20.90 7.75 -9.71
N GLY A 157 19.80 7.04 -10.01
CA GLY A 157 19.54 6.41 -11.32
C GLY A 157 20.53 5.30 -11.75
N GLN A 158 21.41 4.84 -10.86
CA GLN A 158 22.48 3.87 -11.17
C GLN A 158 22.48 2.62 -10.25
N GLY A 159 21.44 2.41 -9.45
CA GLY A 159 21.39 1.31 -8.48
C GLY A 159 19.97 0.76 -8.29
N SER A 160 19.90 -0.49 -7.82
CA SER A 160 18.68 -1.22 -7.48
C SER A 160 17.62 -0.32 -6.83
N GLY A 161 16.36 -0.47 -7.24
CA GLY A 161 15.23 0.33 -6.72
C GLY A 161 15.20 0.45 -5.20
N LYS A 162 14.60 1.53 -4.69
CA LYS A 162 14.61 1.94 -3.27
C LYS A 162 14.24 0.81 -2.31
N TYR A 163 13.31 -0.05 -2.71
CA TYR A 163 12.82 -1.19 -1.94
C TYR A 163 13.18 -2.55 -2.57
N ALA A 164 14.03 -2.56 -3.60
CA ALA A 164 14.27 -3.74 -4.44
C ALA A 164 14.77 -4.95 -3.64
N ALA A 165 15.69 -4.77 -2.68
CA ALA A 165 16.17 -5.87 -1.84
C ALA A 165 15.03 -6.54 -1.05
N ALA A 166 14.20 -5.74 -0.38
CA ALA A 166 13.06 -6.23 0.39
C ALA A 166 12.00 -6.89 -0.51
N MET A 167 11.69 -6.28 -1.65
CA MET A 167 10.70 -6.83 -2.59
C MET A 167 11.17 -8.14 -3.22
N ASN A 168 12.43 -8.22 -3.63
CA ASN A 168 13.00 -9.45 -4.18
C ASN A 168 13.01 -10.58 -3.13
N GLN A 169 13.38 -10.27 -1.88
CA GLN A 169 13.31 -11.23 -0.79
C GLN A 169 11.87 -11.72 -0.54
N ALA A 170 10.91 -10.79 -0.51
CA ALA A 170 9.49 -11.13 -0.31
C ALA A 170 8.97 -12.03 -1.44
N ILE A 171 9.29 -11.70 -2.69
CA ILE A 171 8.90 -12.50 -3.86
C ILE A 171 9.53 -13.89 -3.81
N HIS A 172 10.83 -13.98 -3.54
CA HIS A 172 11.52 -15.26 -3.41
C HIS A 172 10.88 -16.15 -2.32
N THR A 173 10.49 -15.53 -1.20
CA THR A 173 9.98 -16.25 -0.03
C THR A 173 8.51 -16.64 -0.17
N HIS A 174 7.68 -15.77 -0.75
CA HIS A 174 6.23 -15.87 -0.62
C HIS A 174 5.48 -16.11 -1.93
N PHE A 175 6.09 -15.91 -3.10
CA PHE A 175 5.39 -15.99 -4.38
C PHE A 175 4.65 -17.32 -4.58
N GLU A 176 5.27 -18.45 -4.24
CA GLU A 176 4.63 -19.76 -4.34
C GLU A 176 3.43 -19.91 -3.41
N LYS A 177 3.53 -19.41 -2.18
CA LYS A 177 2.42 -19.42 -1.23
C LYS A 177 1.31 -18.49 -1.72
N GLY A 178 1.66 -17.33 -2.27
CA GLY A 178 0.73 -16.36 -2.85
C GLY A 178 -0.08 -16.92 -4.02
N LEU A 179 0.54 -17.73 -4.89
CA LEU A 179 -0.15 -18.46 -5.97
C LEU A 179 -1.02 -19.63 -5.49
N ARG A 180 -0.99 -19.97 -4.20
CA ARG A 180 -1.88 -20.97 -3.58
C ARG A 180 -2.95 -20.33 -2.70
N ASP A 181 -3.06 -19.01 -2.72
CA ASP A 181 -4.10 -18.30 -1.99
C ASP A 181 -5.49 -18.73 -2.47
N ASP A 182 -6.44 -18.81 -1.55
CA ASP A 182 -7.81 -19.24 -1.84
C ASP A 182 -8.54 -18.24 -2.75
N SER A 183 -8.18 -16.96 -2.67
CA SER A 183 -8.73 -15.91 -3.50
C SER A 183 -7.95 -15.74 -4.80
N TRP A 184 -8.66 -15.82 -5.93
CA TRP A 184 -8.10 -15.55 -7.24
C TRP A 184 -7.52 -14.13 -7.36
N LYS A 185 -8.10 -13.14 -6.67
CA LYS A 185 -7.59 -11.75 -6.68
C LYS A 185 -6.19 -11.68 -6.11
N VAL A 186 -5.93 -12.38 -5.01
CA VAL A 186 -4.60 -12.42 -4.37
C VAL A 186 -3.60 -13.10 -5.30
N ARG A 187 -3.96 -14.24 -5.89
CA ARG A 187 -3.13 -14.94 -6.88
C ARG A 187 -2.80 -14.04 -8.08
N GLN A 188 -3.80 -13.33 -8.62
CA GLN A 188 -3.63 -12.37 -9.71
C GLN A 188 -2.66 -11.24 -9.34
N SER A 189 -2.81 -10.66 -8.15
CA SER A 189 -1.93 -9.60 -7.66
C SER A 189 -0.48 -10.07 -7.53
N TRP A 190 -0.25 -11.31 -7.09
CA TRP A 190 1.09 -11.92 -7.08
C TRP A 190 1.67 -12.09 -8.48
N VAL A 191 0.86 -12.53 -9.46
CA VAL A 191 1.27 -12.59 -10.88
C VAL A 191 1.64 -11.21 -11.41
N LYS A 192 0.86 -10.17 -11.10
CA LYS A 192 1.15 -8.78 -11.50
C LYS A 192 2.42 -8.24 -10.86
N LEU A 193 2.66 -8.52 -9.59
CA LEU A 193 3.85 -8.09 -8.85
C LEU A 193 5.14 -8.60 -9.51
N VAL A 194 5.18 -9.88 -9.88
CA VAL A 194 6.40 -10.49 -10.45
C VAL A 194 6.55 -10.28 -11.95
N GLY A 195 5.46 -9.96 -12.65
CA GLY A 195 5.42 -9.82 -14.10
C GLY A 195 6.56 -9.01 -14.71
N PRO A 196 6.83 -7.78 -14.22
CA PRO A 196 7.95 -6.97 -14.70
C PRO A 196 9.33 -7.64 -14.56
N GLN A 197 9.51 -8.53 -13.57
CA GLN A 197 10.76 -9.24 -13.27
C GLN A 197 10.96 -10.49 -14.10
N VAL A 198 9.93 -10.97 -14.83
CA VAL A 198 10.04 -12.17 -15.68
C VAL A 198 11.10 -11.97 -16.78
N LYS A 199 11.43 -10.72 -17.12
CA LYS A 199 12.45 -10.36 -18.11
C LYS A 199 13.88 -10.60 -17.62
N ASP A 200 14.08 -10.74 -16.32
CA ASP A 200 15.40 -10.97 -15.75
C ASP A 200 15.85 -12.40 -16.08
N ALA A 201 17.06 -12.54 -16.64
CA ALA A 201 17.58 -13.83 -17.11
C ALA A 201 17.61 -14.92 -16.01
N ASP A 202 17.68 -14.51 -14.74
CA ASP A 202 17.73 -15.37 -13.56
C ASP A 202 16.39 -15.49 -12.82
N PHE A 203 15.26 -15.11 -13.45
CA PHE A 203 13.95 -15.18 -12.80
C PHE A 203 13.55 -16.62 -12.45
N PHE A 204 13.60 -16.95 -11.16
CA PHE A 204 13.33 -18.29 -10.61
C PHE A 204 11.86 -18.75 -10.77
N GLY A 205 10.94 -17.84 -11.09
CA GLY A 205 9.49 -18.07 -11.02
C GLY A 205 8.84 -18.48 -12.34
N ILE A 206 9.58 -18.68 -13.44
CA ILE A 206 8.97 -18.88 -14.77
C ILE A 206 8.03 -20.09 -14.83
N ASN A 207 8.42 -21.22 -14.22
CA ASN A 207 7.58 -22.42 -14.15
C ASN A 207 6.30 -22.19 -13.34
N LYS A 208 6.35 -21.33 -12.33
CA LYS A 208 5.19 -20.98 -11.49
C LYS A 208 4.21 -20.09 -12.26
N ILE A 209 4.73 -19.17 -13.07
CA ILE A 209 3.89 -18.37 -14.00
C ILE A 209 3.28 -19.25 -15.08
N LEU A 210 4.03 -20.19 -15.65
CA LEU A 210 3.49 -21.18 -16.58
C LEU A 210 2.35 -21.97 -15.92
N ASP A 211 2.57 -22.49 -14.71
CA ASP A 211 1.53 -23.19 -13.96
C ASP A 211 0.30 -22.32 -13.71
N ALA A 212 0.46 -21.04 -13.33
CA ALA A 212 -0.66 -20.11 -13.20
C ALA A 212 -1.41 -19.91 -14.53
N ALA A 213 -0.69 -19.83 -15.65
CA ALA A 213 -1.27 -19.65 -16.97
C ALA A 213 -2.12 -20.85 -17.45
N ILE A 214 -1.77 -22.07 -17.06
CA ILE A 214 -2.41 -23.30 -17.56
C ILE A 214 -3.27 -24.06 -16.53
N LYS A 215 -3.00 -23.88 -15.23
CA LYS A 215 -3.60 -24.67 -14.15
C LYS A 215 -4.42 -23.84 -13.16
N ASP A 216 -4.31 -22.50 -13.16
CA ASP A 216 -5.15 -21.69 -12.26
C ASP A 216 -6.64 -21.92 -12.60
N THR A 217 -7.50 -21.85 -11.60
CA THR A 217 -8.94 -22.06 -11.80
C THR A 217 -9.66 -20.83 -12.33
N ASP A 218 -9.04 -19.65 -12.21
CA ASP A 218 -9.64 -18.38 -12.56
C ASP A 218 -9.08 -17.83 -13.89
N PRO A 219 -9.94 -17.42 -14.85
CA PRO A 219 -9.51 -16.97 -16.16
C PRO A 219 -8.72 -15.65 -16.11
N ASP A 220 -8.95 -14.78 -15.14
CA ASP A 220 -8.24 -13.50 -15.05
C ASP A 220 -6.80 -13.71 -14.58
N VAL A 221 -6.56 -14.70 -13.70
CA VAL A 221 -5.20 -15.12 -13.30
C VAL A 221 -4.47 -15.74 -14.49
N GLN A 222 -5.14 -16.64 -15.22
CA GLN A 222 -4.58 -17.28 -16.41
C GLN A 222 -4.19 -16.23 -17.47
N ALA A 223 -5.08 -15.28 -17.76
CA ALA A 223 -4.88 -14.25 -18.76
C ALA A 223 -3.68 -13.34 -18.42
N ASP A 224 -3.55 -12.92 -17.17
CA ASP A 224 -2.44 -12.09 -16.72
C ASP A 224 -1.11 -12.85 -16.76
N ALA A 225 -1.09 -14.13 -16.37
CA ALA A 225 0.09 -14.97 -16.45
C ALA A 225 0.53 -15.20 -17.91
N LEU A 226 -0.42 -15.48 -18.81
CA LEU A 226 -0.17 -15.63 -20.25
C LEU A 226 0.40 -14.35 -20.86
N ARG A 227 -0.13 -13.17 -20.49
CA ARG A 227 0.40 -11.89 -20.98
C ARG A 227 1.88 -11.74 -20.64
N TRP A 228 2.27 -12.02 -19.39
CA TRP A 228 3.68 -11.91 -18.98
C TRP A 228 4.60 -12.93 -19.67
N LEU A 229 4.14 -14.17 -19.88
CA LEU A 229 4.88 -15.16 -20.67
C LEU A 229 5.05 -14.71 -22.13
N GLN A 230 4.03 -14.12 -22.73
CA GLN A 230 4.11 -13.58 -24.09
C GLN A 230 5.10 -12.43 -24.19
N GLU A 231 5.13 -11.53 -23.20
CA GLU A 231 6.10 -10.44 -23.15
C GLU A 231 7.53 -10.96 -23.04
N PHE A 232 7.78 -11.91 -22.13
CA PHE A 232 9.07 -12.59 -22.00
C PHE A 232 9.54 -13.22 -23.33
N LEU A 233 8.66 -13.95 -24.02
CA LEU A 233 8.98 -14.60 -25.30
C LEU A 233 9.19 -13.61 -26.45
N LYS A 234 8.59 -12.41 -26.41
CA LYS A 234 8.84 -11.35 -27.40
C LYS A 234 10.24 -10.77 -27.23
N ASP A 235 10.66 -10.54 -25.99
CA ASP A 235 11.97 -9.98 -25.69
C ASP A 235 13.10 -10.98 -26.01
N GLY A 236 12.86 -12.29 -25.86
CA GLY A 236 13.80 -13.35 -26.26
C GLY A 236 14.00 -13.55 -27.77
N LYS A 237 13.22 -12.88 -28.64
CA LYS A 237 13.33 -13.04 -30.11
C LYS A 237 14.43 -12.22 -30.79
N TYR A 238 15.32 -11.56 -30.04
CA TYR A 238 16.45 -10.80 -30.59
C TYR A 238 17.85 -11.24 -30.14
N SER A 239 17.98 -12.41 -29.52
CA SER A 239 19.28 -12.95 -29.11
C SER A 239 19.42 -14.41 -29.55
N VAL A 240 19.52 -14.60 -30.86
CA VAL A 240 20.24 -15.75 -31.44
C VAL A 240 21.47 -15.16 -32.15
N PRO A 241 22.70 -15.60 -31.84
CA PRO A 241 23.89 -15.21 -32.59
C PRO A 241 23.81 -15.61 -34.07
#